data_AF-A0A7J6PWD3-F1
#
_entry.id   AF-A0A7J6PWD3-F1
#
_cell.length_a   1.000
_cell.length_b   1.000
_cell.length_c   1.000
_cell.angle_alpha   90.00
_cell.angle_beta   90.00
_cell.angle_gamma   90.00
#
_symmetry.space_group_name_H-M   'P 1'
#
loop_
_entity.id
_entity.type
_entity.pdbx_description
1 polymer ?
#
loop_
_entity_poly.entity_id
_entity_poly.type
_entity_poly.pdbx_seq_one_letter_code
_entity_poly.pdbx_strand_id
1 'polypeptide(L)'
;MVHRLLLGQLGRISEDDRDHFGKKRMDMAGPLMAASFAQLFRKLVQDSKRILQRQVDSGRHFDLNSAIRSASSITDGLRYQLATGNWGIDKSGKSV
;
A
#
# COMPACT_ATOMS: atom_id res chain seq x y z
N MET A 1 1.94 14.68 -24.17
CA MET A 1 3.28 14.06 -24.08
C MET A 1 4.04 14.13 -25.40
N VAL A 2 3.47 13.66 -26.52
CA VAL A 2 4.14 13.65 -27.85
C VAL A 2 4.66 15.02 -28.29
N HIS A 3 3.85 16.08 -28.17
CA HIS A 3 4.29 17.44 -28.53
C HIS A 3 5.52 17.91 -27.73
N ARG A 4 5.52 17.71 -26.39
CA ARG A 4 6.65 18.10 -25.52
C ARG A 4 7.90 17.27 -25.84
N LEU A 5 7.73 15.99 -26.18
CA LEU A 5 8.83 15.12 -26.64
C LEU A 5 9.42 15.63 -27.96
N LEU A 6 8.59 15.94 -28.95
CA LEU A 6 9.04 16.49 -30.24
C LEU A 6 9.73 17.85 -30.09
N LEU A 7 9.25 18.73 -29.21
CA LEU A 7 9.92 19.99 -28.90
C LEU A 7 11.31 19.78 -28.29
N GLY A 8 11.46 18.77 -27.42
CA GLY A 8 12.76 18.39 -26.86
C GLY A 8 13.70 17.85 -27.94
N GLN A 9 13.20 16.94 -28.78
CA GLN A 9 13.98 16.37 -29.89
C GLN A 9 14.41 17.43 -30.92
N LEU A 10 13.55 18.43 -31.18
CA LEU A 10 13.84 19.56 -32.07
C LEU A 10 14.67 20.68 -31.40
N GLY A 11 15.09 20.50 -30.14
CA GLY A 11 15.89 21.48 -29.39
C GLY A 11 15.17 22.79 -29.05
N ARG A 12 13.84 22.83 -29.16
CA ARG A 12 13.03 24.03 -28.87
C ARG A 12 12.76 24.23 -27.38
N ILE A 13 12.95 23.19 -26.59
CA ILE A 13 12.93 23.24 -25.12
C ILE A 13 14.15 22.49 -24.60
N SER A 14 14.68 22.91 -23.45
CA SER A 14 15.71 22.17 -22.73
C SER A 14 15.12 20.92 -22.07
N GLU A 15 15.98 19.94 -21.79
CA GLU A 15 15.60 18.76 -21.02
C GLU A 15 15.13 19.14 -19.60
N ASP A 16 14.24 18.32 -19.04
CA ASP A 16 13.76 18.52 -17.68
C ASP A 16 14.87 18.14 -16.68
N ASP A 17 15.27 19.08 -15.83
CA ASP A 17 16.15 18.81 -14.69
C ASP A 17 15.46 17.89 -13.67
N ARG A 18 16.05 16.71 -13.45
CA ARG A 18 15.56 15.70 -12.49
C ARG A 18 15.81 16.12 -11.04
N ASP A 19 16.78 16.99 -10.80
CA ASP A 19 17.14 17.42 -9.46
C ASP A 19 16.38 18.65 -8.98
N HIS A 20 15.62 19.28 -9.87
CA HIS A 20 14.76 20.41 -9.55
C HIS A 20 13.73 20.06 -8.46
N PHE A 21 13.95 20.57 -7.24
CA PHE A 21 13.14 20.27 -6.06
C PHE A 21 11.66 20.68 -6.20
N GLY A 22 11.33 21.68 -7.02
CA GLY A 22 9.93 22.05 -7.29
C GLY A 22 9.09 20.93 -7.93
N LYS A 23 9.74 19.93 -8.53
CA LYS A 23 9.11 18.73 -9.09
C LYS A 23 9.21 17.50 -8.16
N LYS A 24 10.00 17.59 -7.08
CA LYS A 24 10.13 16.53 -6.07
C LYS A 24 8.97 16.63 -5.07
N ARG A 25 8.49 15.48 -4.58
CA ARG A 25 7.41 15.38 -3.59
C ARG A 25 7.97 14.74 -2.32
N MET A 26 7.64 15.31 -1.17
CA MET A 26 8.01 14.79 0.14
C MET A 26 6.76 14.20 0.80
N ASP A 27 6.71 12.88 0.91
CA ASP A 27 5.63 12.19 1.60
C ASP A 27 5.89 12.20 3.10
N MET A 28 5.02 12.90 3.83
CA MET A 28 5.08 13.02 5.28
C MET A 28 4.38 11.83 5.97
N ALA A 29 4.34 11.83 7.30
CA ALA A 29 3.73 10.76 8.09
C ALA A 29 2.27 10.44 7.67
N GLY A 30 1.49 11.44 7.25
CA GLY A 30 0.10 11.24 6.81
C GLY A 30 -0.01 10.32 5.59
N PRO A 31 0.53 10.71 4.41
CA PRO A 31 0.55 9.86 3.22
C PRO A 31 1.16 8.48 3.46
N LEU A 32 2.24 8.39 4.25
CA LEU A 32 2.91 7.13 4.55
C LEU A 32 2.04 6.19 5.40
N MET A 33 1.44 6.69 6.48
CA MET A 33 0.53 5.89 7.31
C MET A 33 -0.74 5.50 6.56
N ALA A 34 -1.27 6.38 5.70
CA ALA A 34 -2.44 6.07 4.88
C ALA A 34 -2.17 4.91 3.91
N ALA A 35 -1.00 4.90 3.26
CA ALA A 35 -0.60 3.82 2.36
C ALA A 35 -0.46 2.48 3.11
N SER A 36 0.23 2.50 4.26
CA SER A 36 0.40 1.35 5.14
C SER A 36 -0.95 0.78 5.61
N PHE A 37 -1.82 1.63 6.16
CA PHE A 37 -3.13 1.23 6.63
C PHE A 37 -3.98 0.63 5.50
N ALA A 38 -3.94 1.22 4.30
CA ALA A 38 -4.68 0.71 3.15
C ALA A 38 -4.23 -0.69 2.73
N GLN A 39 -2.94 -1.04 2.86
CA GLN A 39 -2.43 -2.39 2.59
C GLN A 39 -2.89 -3.38 3.66
N LEU A 40 -2.74 -3.02 4.93
CA LEU A 40 -3.14 -3.88 6.06
C LEU A 40 -4.66 -4.10 6.09
N PHE A 41 -5.45 -3.09 5.75
CA PHE A 41 -6.90 -3.19 5.67
C PHE A 41 -7.36 -4.12 4.55
N ARG A 42 -6.75 -4.07 3.37
CA ARG A 42 -7.05 -5.03 2.28
C ARG A 42 -6.76 -6.45 2.71
N LYS A 43 -5.65 -6.67 3.41
CA LYS A 43 -5.28 -7.97 3.98
C LYS A 43 -6.32 -8.46 5.00
N LEU A 44 -6.75 -7.58 5.92
CA LEU A 44 -7.82 -7.87 6.89
C LEU A 44 -9.10 -8.37 6.18
N VAL A 45 -9.55 -7.67 5.14
CA VAL A 45 -10.77 -8.03 4.40
C VAL A 45 -10.60 -9.40 3.73
N GLN A 46 -9.45 -9.66 3.11
CA GLN A 46 -9.18 -10.93 2.45
C GLN A 46 -9.11 -12.11 3.43
N ASP A 47 -8.45 -11.92 4.57
CA ASP A 47 -8.33 -12.92 5.62
C ASP A 47 -9.70 -13.20 6.27
N SER A 48 -10.47 -12.15 6.56
CA SER A 48 -11.83 -12.28 7.09
C SER A 48 -12.72 -13.07 6.14
N LYS A 49 -12.68 -12.75 4.84
CA LYS A 49 -13.42 -13.51 3.80
C LYS A 49 -13.01 -14.97 3.80
N ARG A 50 -11.72 -15.28 3.90
CA ARG A 50 -11.21 -16.66 3.91
C ARG A 50 -11.70 -17.44 5.14
N ILE A 51 -11.72 -16.80 6.31
CA ILE A 51 -12.21 -17.42 7.55
C ILE A 51 -13.72 -17.70 7.44
N LEU A 52 -14.49 -16.72 6.99
CA LEU A 52 -15.94 -16.85 6.83
C LEU A 52 -16.30 -17.93 5.80
N GLN A 53 -15.59 -18.01 4.68
CA GLN A 53 -15.79 -19.08 3.69
C GLN A 53 -15.60 -20.47 4.33
N ARG A 54 -14.52 -20.65 5.10
CA ARG A 54 -14.27 -21.92 5.80
C ARG A 54 -15.36 -22.26 6.82
N GLN A 55 -15.90 -21.27 7.52
CA GLN A 55 -16.99 -21.49 8.47
C GLN A 55 -18.23 -22.03 7.74
N VAL A 56 -18.60 -21.42 6.61
CA VAL A 56 -19.70 -21.88 5.76
C VAL A 56 -19.45 -23.29 5.23
N ASP A 57 -18.27 -23.55 4.67
CA ASP A 57 -17.92 -24.87 4.11
C ASP A 57 -17.93 -25.98 5.20
N SER A 58 -17.59 -25.63 6.45
CA SER A 58 -17.61 -26.55 7.59
C SER A 58 -18.99 -26.73 8.25
N GLY A 59 -20.02 -26.03 7.78
CA GLY A 59 -21.36 -26.02 8.40
C GLY A 59 -21.39 -25.38 9.79
N ARG A 60 -20.35 -24.62 10.17
CA ARG A 60 -20.31 -23.87 11.45
C ARG A 60 -21.14 -22.59 11.34
N HIS A 61 -21.61 -22.12 12.50
CA HIS A 61 -22.31 -20.84 12.60
C HIS A 61 -21.42 -19.69 12.10
N PHE A 62 -22.02 -18.81 11.28
CA PHE A 62 -21.38 -17.63 10.72
C PHE A 62 -21.16 -16.59 11.83
N ASP A 63 -19.91 -16.38 12.26
CA ASP A 63 -19.58 -15.37 13.28
C ASP A 63 -18.54 -14.38 12.75
N LEU A 64 -19.05 -13.21 12.34
CA LEU A 64 -18.26 -12.11 11.81
C LEU A 64 -17.32 -11.50 12.87
N ASN A 65 -17.76 -11.39 14.12
CA ASN A 65 -16.95 -10.77 15.18
C ASN A 65 -15.71 -11.61 15.47
N SER A 66 -15.87 -12.94 15.50
CA SER A 66 -14.75 -13.86 15.65
C SER A 66 -13.79 -13.81 14.46
N ALA A 67 -14.31 -13.74 13.23
CA ALA A 67 -13.49 -13.67 12.01
C ALA A 67 -12.63 -12.39 11.94
N ILE A 68 -13.18 -11.23 12.31
CA ILE A 68 -12.43 -9.96 12.31
C ILE A 68 -11.41 -9.94 13.45
N ARG A 69 -11.79 -10.41 14.65
CA ARG A 69 -10.92 -10.37 15.83
C ARG A 69 -9.72 -11.32 15.72
N SER A 70 -9.88 -12.43 15.01
CA SER A 70 -8.79 -13.37 14.70
C SER A 70 -7.84 -12.86 13.62
N ALA A 71 -8.27 -11.91 12.80
CA ALA A 71 -7.43 -11.25 11.81
C ALA A 71 -6.80 -9.95 12.37
N SER A 72 -5.96 -10.05 13.41
CA SER A 72 -5.19 -8.95 14.05
C SER A 72 -4.12 -8.31 13.12
N SER A 73 -4.34 -8.30 11.81
CA SER A 73 -3.36 -7.89 10.81
C SER A 73 -3.00 -6.41 10.87
N ILE A 74 -3.91 -5.54 11.34
CA ILE A 74 -3.68 -4.09 11.41
C ILE A 74 -2.75 -3.74 12.58
N THR A 75 -3.09 -4.16 13.80
CA THR A 75 -2.34 -3.78 15.01
C THR A 75 -0.91 -4.31 14.97
N ASP A 76 -0.75 -5.59 14.67
CA ASP A 76 0.58 -6.23 14.64
C ASP A 76 1.40 -5.73 13.45
N GLY A 77 0.73 -5.50 12.30
CA GLY A 77 1.34 -4.90 11.12
C GLY A 77 1.90 -3.50 11.42
N LEU A 78 1.05 -2.59 11.90
CA LEU A 78 1.49 -1.22 12.22
C LEU A 78 2.59 -1.18 13.27
N ARG A 79 2.50 -2.01 14.32
CA ARG A 79 3.53 -2.10 15.36
C ARG A 79 4.88 -2.54 14.77
N TYR A 80 4.88 -3.55 13.91
CA TYR A 80 6.11 -4.02 13.26
C TYR A 80 6.70 -2.97 12.31
N GLN A 81 5.87 -2.36 11.47
CA GLN A 81 6.35 -1.37 10.48
C GLN A 81 6.94 -0.13 11.17
N LEU A 82 6.30 0.35 12.23
CA LEU A 82 6.80 1.49 13.01
C LEU A 82 8.05 1.15 13.82
N ALA A 83 8.15 -0.07 14.36
CA ALA A 83 9.31 -0.49 15.16
C ALA A 83 10.55 -0.76 14.30
N THR A 84 10.38 -1.26 13.07
CA THR A 84 11.50 -1.71 12.22
C THR A 84 11.79 -0.78 11.04
N GLY A 85 10.85 0.12 10.71
CA GLY A 85 10.92 0.96 9.51
C GLY A 85 10.63 0.21 8.20
N ASN A 86 10.26 -1.08 8.25
CA ASN A 86 9.90 -1.85 7.07
C ASN A 86 8.42 -1.64 6.72
N TRP A 87 8.12 -0.92 5.64
CA TRP A 87 6.76 -0.51 5.26
C TRP A 87 6.01 -1.51 4.36
N GLY A 88 6.44 -2.78 4.31
CA GLY A 88 5.73 -3.81 3.53
C GLY A 88 5.92 -3.66 2.02
N ILE A 89 7.02 -3.04 1.60
CA ILE A 89 7.47 -2.96 0.21
C ILE A 89 8.80 -3.71 0.15
N ASP A 90 8.87 -4.76 -0.68
CA ASP A 90 10.13 -5.47 -0.94
C ASP A 90 11.13 -4.53 -1.62
N LYS A 91 12.43 -4.85 -1.56
CA LYS A 91 13.51 -4.08 -2.22
C LYS A 91 13.28 -3.88 -3.72
N SER A 92 12.42 -4.72 -4.32
CA SER A 92 11.95 -4.65 -5.71
C SER A 92 10.78 -3.69 -5.96
N GLY A 93 10.27 -2.99 -4.93
CA GLY A 93 9.14 -2.06 -5.04
C GLY A 93 7.76 -2.73 -5.05
N LYS A 94 7.69 -4.06 -4.82
CA LYS A 94 6.43 -4.80 -4.74
C LYS A 94 5.89 -4.79 -3.32
N SER A 95 4.58 -4.56 -3.19
CA SER A 95 3.87 -4.70 -1.91
C SER A 95 3.88 -6.17 -1.46
N VAL A 96 4.34 -6.40 -0.22
CA VAL A 96 4.42 -7.70 0.47
C VAL A 96 3.13 -7.99 1.24
#